data_AF-B8J449-F1
#
_entry.id   AF-B8J449-F1
#
_cell.length_a   1.000
_cell.length_b   1.000
_cell.length_c   1.000
_cell.angle_alpha   90.00
_cell.angle_beta   90.00
_cell.angle_gamma   90.00
#
_symmetry.space_group_name_H-M   'P 1'
#
loop_
_entity.id
_entity.type
_entity.pdbx_description
1 polymer ?
#
loop_
_entity_poly.entity_id
_entity_poly.type
_entity_poly.pdbx_seq_one_letter_code
_entity_poly.pdbx_strand_id
1 'polypeptide(L)'
;MKQIYAARREQLRRAMHRRGLDALLVSQAANRFYLSGFELHDPQYNESAGRLVITADGRDWLATDPRYLDAAVRLWDEERVFIYGGYAARDIYGLLRDCGGRIGIEAQGTTLAFARDLAAAGPGLYCEAADGLVEHLRRIKDPCEVAALEKSFALNHKLLQWIEGQLEPGRTESRVSWLIEKFFRENGASELAFANIVAVGKNAALPHAIPGDEPVIDNCPVLVDIGCRVDDYCSDQTRTFWVGQQPTDAFRRTYDLVRQAQTLAIESMRPGQPLRDAYGHARAVFEKAGTADAFTHGLGHGVGLETHEAPSLSPRAEGVLEPGMVVTVEPGLYYRQWGGVRWEYTVLVEEDGVRIL
;
A
#
# COMPACT_ATOMS: atom_id res chain seq x y z
N MET A 1 -3.08 18.86 -11.84
CA MET A 1 -2.05 17.81 -11.96
C MET A 1 -0.65 18.39 -11.86
N LYS A 2 -0.01 18.99 -12.90
CA LYS A 2 1.39 19.46 -12.80
C LYS A 2 1.73 20.33 -11.57
N GLN A 3 0.82 21.23 -11.17
CA GLN A 3 1.00 22.07 -9.98
C GLN A 3 1.05 21.29 -8.65
N ILE A 4 0.33 20.16 -8.51
CA ILE A 4 0.33 19.38 -7.26
C ILE A 4 1.68 18.68 -7.05
N TYR A 5 2.25 18.14 -8.13
CA TYR A 5 3.56 17.50 -8.10
C TYR A 5 4.66 18.50 -7.74
N ALA A 6 4.62 19.70 -8.31
CA ALA A 6 5.55 20.77 -7.94
C ALA A 6 5.41 21.16 -6.45
N ALA A 7 4.18 21.32 -5.94
CA ALA A 7 3.95 21.63 -4.53
C ALA A 7 4.50 20.54 -3.58
N ARG A 8 4.33 19.26 -3.93
CA ARG A 8 4.91 18.13 -3.17
C ARG A 8 6.43 18.15 -3.16
N ARG A 9 7.07 18.46 -4.31
CA ARG A 9 8.53 18.65 -4.38
C ARG A 9 9.00 19.82 -3.51
N GLU A 10 8.25 20.92 -3.43
CA GLU A 10 8.56 22.02 -2.51
C GLU A 10 8.46 21.61 -1.03
N GLN A 11 7.45 20.83 -0.66
CA GLN A 11 7.32 20.31 0.70
C GLN A 11 8.48 19.37 1.06
N LEU A 12 8.83 18.47 0.15
CA LEU A 12 9.97 17.57 0.27
C LEU A 12 11.28 18.35 0.45
N ARG A 13 11.49 19.41 -0.34
CA ARG A 13 12.68 20.25 -0.26
C ARG A 13 12.86 20.90 1.11
N ARG A 14 11.78 21.30 1.78
CA ARG A 14 11.85 21.80 3.17
C ARG A 14 12.34 20.72 4.14
N ALA A 15 11.96 19.46 3.93
CA ALA A 15 12.47 18.34 4.73
C ALA A 15 13.95 18.03 4.42
N MET A 16 14.34 18.11 3.15
CA MET A 16 15.74 17.98 2.72
C MET A 16 16.64 19.06 3.36
N HIS A 17 16.21 20.32 3.38
CA HIS A 17 16.97 21.42 4.01
C HIS A 17 17.20 21.18 5.50
N ARG A 18 16.20 20.67 6.24
CA ARG A 18 16.36 20.33 7.67
C ARG A 18 17.40 19.24 7.90
N ARG A 19 17.62 18.36 6.92
CA ARG A 19 18.67 17.32 6.95
C ARG A 19 20.00 17.77 6.33
N GLY A 20 20.07 18.96 5.73
CA GLY A 20 21.27 19.43 5.03
C GLY A 20 21.63 18.59 3.80
N LEU A 21 20.62 18.09 3.09
CA LEU A 21 20.80 17.37 1.82
C LEU A 21 20.84 18.36 0.65
N ASP A 22 21.79 18.17 -0.26
CA ASP A 22 21.91 18.94 -1.50
C ASP A 22 20.97 18.38 -2.58
N ALA A 23 20.80 17.06 -2.60
CA ALA A 23 19.85 16.38 -3.47
C ALA A 23 19.32 15.08 -2.84
N LEU A 24 18.19 14.60 -3.35
CA LEU A 24 17.60 13.30 -3.03
C LEU A 24 17.42 12.50 -4.32
N LEU A 25 17.99 11.29 -4.35
CA LEU A 25 17.76 10.32 -5.42
C LEU A 25 16.55 9.45 -5.07
N VAL A 26 15.41 9.77 -5.69
CA VAL A 26 14.14 9.05 -5.54
C VAL A 26 14.11 7.88 -6.52
N SER A 27 13.99 6.69 -5.97
CA SER A 27 14.20 5.42 -6.67
C SER A 27 12.98 4.50 -6.60
N GLN A 28 12.15 4.62 -5.56
CA GLN A 28 10.91 3.88 -5.45
C GLN A 28 9.88 4.41 -6.45
N ALA A 29 9.21 3.51 -7.16
CA ALA A 29 8.26 3.86 -8.22
C ALA A 29 7.07 4.69 -7.70
N ALA A 30 6.51 4.35 -6.53
CA ALA A 30 5.43 5.11 -5.92
C ALA A 30 5.86 6.53 -5.50
N ASN A 31 7.08 6.71 -4.99
CA ASN A 31 7.62 8.03 -4.63
C ASN A 31 7.92 8.87 -5.89
N ARG A 32 8.47 8.25 -6.93
CA ARG A 32 8.66 8.87 -8.26
C ARG A 32 7.32 9.37 -8.79
N PHE A 33 6.29 8.51 -8.82
CA PHE A 33 4.96 8.89 -9.29
C PHE A 33 4.33 9.98 -8.42
N TYR A 34 4.37 9.84 -7.09
CA TYR A 34 3.81 10.83 -6.16
C TYR A 34 4.35 12.25 -6.38
N LEU A 35 5.65 12.37 -6.70
CA LEU A 35 6.34 13.64 -6.87
C LEU A 35 6.32 14.19 -8.31
N SER A 36 5.90 13.40 -9.29
CA SER A 36 6.08 13.76 -10.72
C SER A 36 4.94 13.39 -11.66
N GLY A 37 4.08 12.46 -11.27
CA GLY A 37 3.09 11.81 -12.12
C GLY A 37 3.68 10.84 -13.15
N PHE A 38 5.00 10.63 -13.15
CA PHE A 38 5.68 9.80 -14.13
C PHE A 38 5.80 8.37 -13.62
N GLU A 39 5.15 7.45 -14.35
CA GLU A 39 5.27 5.98 -14.25
C GLU A 39 5.21 5.42 -12.83
N LEU A 40 4.04 4.88 -12.43
CA LEU A 40 3.83 4.28 -11.11
C LEU A 40 4.48 2.91 -10.93
N HIS A 41 4.85 2.24 -12.03
CA HIS A 41 5.29 0.85 -11.99
C HIS A 41 6.70 0.67 -12.53
N ASP A 42 7.45 -0.21 -11.87
CA ASP A 42 8.64 -0.86 -12.39
C ASP A 42 8.29 -2.36 -12.51
N PRO A 43 8.13 -2.91 -13.73
CA PRO A 43 7.48 -4.21 -13.93
C PRO A 43 8.30 -5.38 -13.40
N GLN A 44 9.62 -5.23 -13.30
CA GLN A 44 10.55 -6.24 -12.82
C GLN A 44 11.71 -5.57 -12.07
N TYR A 45 12.41 -6.30 -11.20
CA TYR A 45 13.52 -5.74 -10.42
C TYR A 45 14.68 -5.18 -11.26
N ASN A 46 14.83 -5.68 -12.50
CA ASN A 46 15.85 -5.29 -13.47
C ASN A 46 15.33 -4.29 -14.53
N GLU A 47 14.07 -3.87 -14.42
CA GLU A 47 13.45 -2.87 -15.28
C GLU A 47 13.02 -1.69 -14.44
N SER A 48 13.43 -0.47 -14.82
CA SER A 48 12.98 0.74 -14.15
C SER A 48 12.56 1.77 -15.17
N ALA A 49 11.44 2.43 -14.91
CA ALA A 49 11.02 3.58 -15.69
C ALA A 49 11.92 4.80 -15.45
N GLY A 50 12.69 4.82 -14.37
CA GLY A 50 13.63 5.90 -14.07
C GLY A 50 13.61 6.33 -12.61
N ARG A 51 14.28 7.44 -12.33
CA ARG A 51 14.49 8.01 -11.00
C ARG A 51 14.27 9.51 -11.03
N LEU A 52 13.96 10.12 -9.89
CA LEU A 52 14.01 11.58 -9.77
C LEU A 52 15.27 11.99 -9.02
N VAL A 53 15.85 13.12 -9.45
CA VAL A 53 16.84 13.85 -8.66
C VAL A 53 16.17 15.14 -8.21
N ILE A 54 15.72 15.17 -6.96
CA ILE A 54 15.15 16.37 -6.35
C ILE A 54 16.29 17.17 -5.74
N THR A 55 16.46 18.43 -6.11
CA THR A 55 17.59 19.25 -5.67
C THR A 55 17.16 20.31 -4.66
N ALA A 56 18.06 20.69 -3.76
CA ALA A 56 17.81 21.72 -2.75
C ALA A 56 17.63 23.14 -3.35
N ASP A 57 18.05 23.35 -4.60
CA ASP A 57 17.94 24.65 -5.30
C ASP A 57 16.74 24.73 -6.27
N GLY A 58 15.94 23.67 -6.38
CA GLY A 58 14.75 23.63 -7.23
C GLY A 58 14.98 23.19 -8.68
N ARG A 59 16.22 22.93 -9.09
CA ARG A 59 16.56 22.36 -10.40
C ARG A 59 16.40 20.84 -10.41
N ASP A 60 15.17 20.37 -10.25
CA ASP A 60 14.84 18.95 -10.23
C ASP A 60 15.00 18.29 -11.61
N TRP A 61 15.32 17.00 -11.64
CA TRP A 61 15.49 16.21 -12.87
C TRP A 61 14.68 14.92 -12.83
N LEU A 62 14.09 14.58 -13.97
CA LEU A 62 13.59 13.23 -14.25
C LEU A 62 14.66 12.47 -15.03
N ALA A 63 15.34 11.52 -14.37
CA ALA A 63 16.35 10.68 -14.98
C ALA A 63 15.72 9.38 -15.48
N THR A 64 15.77 9.12 -16.78
CA THR A 64 15.14 7.96 -17.42
C THR A 64 16.00 7.41 -18.57
N ASP A 65 15.63 6.26 -19.12
CA ASP A 65 16.26 5.73 -20.34
C ASP A 65 15.51 6.16 -21.62
N PRO A 66 16.10 5.98 -22.83
CA PRO A 66 15.52 6.44 -24.08
C PRO A 66 14.11 5.90 -24.41
N ARG A 67 13.71 4.74 -23.86
CA ARG A 67 12.40 4.13 -24.13
C ARG A 67 11.25 4.97 -23.58
N TYR A 68 11.51 5.76 -22.56
CA TYR A 68 10.52 6.56 -21.85
C TYR A 68 10.59 8.06 -22.17
N LEU A 69 11.46 8.49 -23.10
CA LEU A 69 11.62 9.92 -23.43
C LEU A 69 10.28 10.58 -23.79
N ASP A 70 9.50 9.96 -24.68
CA ASP A 70 8.20 10.49 -25.13
C ASP A 70 7.16 10.58 -23.99
N ALA A 71 7.24 9.71 -22.99
CA ALA A 71 6.39 9.76 -21.81
C ALA A 71 6.85 10.87 -20.86
N ALA A 72 8.16 11.00 -20.66
CA ALA A 72 8.78 11.99 -19.78
C ALA A 72 8.48 13.42 -20.23
N VAL A 73 8.66 13.74 -21.51
CA VAL A 73 8.49 15.12 -22.05
C VAL A 73 7.02 15.59 -22.09
N ARG A 74 6.05 14.69 -21.92
CA ARG A 74 4.64 15.08 -21.73
C ARG A 74 4.42 15.72 -20.36
N LEU A 75 5.17 15.25 -19.36
CA LEU A 75 5.01 15.65 -17.97
C LEU A 75 6.01 16.72 -17.55
N TRP A 76 7.25 16.62 -18.04
CA TRP A 76 8.38 17.49 -17.70
C TRP A 76 8.84 18.31 -18.90
N ASP A 77 9.43 19.47 -18.63
CA ASP A 77 10.14 20.22 -19.67
C ASP A 77 11.34 19.39 -20.15
N GLU A 78 11.55 19.30 -21.46
CA GLU A 78 12.58 18.44 -22.06
C GLU A 78 13.98 18.71 -21.50
N GLU A 79 14.30 19.97 -21.21
CA GLU A 79 15.56 20.39 -20.58
C GLU A 79 15.76 19.87 -19.14
N ARG A 80 14.71 19.34 -18.51
CA ARG A 80 14.74 18.72 -17.18
C ARG A 80 14.62 17.19 -17.21
N VAL A 81 14.64 16.61 -18.41
CA VAL A 81 14.70 15.16 -18.60
C VAL A 81 16.15 14.76 -18.89
N PHE A 82 16.72 13.95 -18.01
CA PHE A 82 18.07 13.41 -18.16
C PHE A 82 18.00 11.98 -18.70
N ILE A 83 18.48 11.76 -19.92
CA ILE A 83 18.50 10.42 -20.52
C ILE A 83 19.83 9.73 -20.21
N TYR A 84 19.80 8.69 -19.37
CA TYR A 84 20.97 7.86 -19.09
C TYR A 84 21.11 6.72 -20.10
N GLY A 85 22.35 6.27 -20.30
CA GLY A 85 22.69 5.14 -21.16
C GLY A 85 22.71 3.79 -20.43
N GLY A 86 23.43 2.81 -20.98
CA GLY A 86 23.49 1.44 -20.44
C GLY A 86 24.12 1.30 -19.05
N TYR A 87 24.71 2.38 -18.50
CA TYR A 87 25.31 2.41 -17.16
C TYR A 87 24.66 3.49 -16.29
N ALA A 88 23.37 3.32 -15.98
CA ALA A 88 22.55 4.31 -15.30
C ALA A 88 23.20 4.92 -14.04
N ALA A 89 23.79 4.10 -13.17
CA ALA A 89 24.44 4.58 -11.95
C ALA A 89 25.60 5.56 -12.23
N ARG A 90 26.41 5.29 -13.26
CA ARG A 90 27.53 6.15 -13.66
C ARG A 90 27.05 7.48 -14.25
N ASP A 91 26.02 7.44 -15.07
CA ASP A 91 25.48 8.64 -15.72
C ASP A 91 24.76 9.53 -14.69
N ILE A 92 23.97 8.92 -13.80
CA ILE A 92 23.30 9.61 -12.69
C ILE A 92 24.34 10.17 -11.69
N TYR A 93 25.46 9.48 -11.45
CA TYR A 93 26.57 10.05 -10.67
C TYR A 93 27.06 11.38 -11.26
N GLY A 94 27.20 11.46 -12.58
CA GLY A 94 27.61 12.69 -13.27
C GLY A 94 26.64 13.85 -13.00
N LEU A 95 25.34 13.57 -13.10
CA LEU A 95 24.28 14.53 -12.79
C LEU A 95 24.31 14.97 -11.31
N LEU A 96 24.42 14.04 -10.38
CA LEU A 96 24.42 14.32 -8.93
C LEU A 96 25.61 15.19 -8.51
N ARG A 97 26.78 14.97 -9.10
CA ARG A 97 28.00 15.76 -8.82
C ARG A 97 27.81 17.25 -9.14
N ASP A 98 27.00 17.56 -10.14
CA ASP A 98 26.69 18.94 -10.53
C ASP A 98 25.59 19.55 -9.65
N CYS A 99 24.94 18.74 -8.79
CA CYS A 99 23.90 19.15 -7.85
C CYS A 99 24.41 19.41 -6.43
N GLY A 100 25.55 18.81 -6.02
CA GLY A 100 26.13 18.98 -4.69
C GLY A 100 26.91 17.77 -4.21
N GLY A 101 27.25 17.74 -2.92
CA GLY A 101 28.09 16.71 -2.32
C GLY A 101 27.36 15.79 -1.34
N ARG A 102 26.27 16.23 -0.71
CA ARG A 102 25.50 15.44 0.27
C ARG A 102 24.20 14.93 -0.35
N ILE A 103 24.16 13.65 -0.69
CA ILE A 103 23.07 13.04 -1.45
C ILE A 103 22.28 12.09 -0.54
N GLY A 104 20.98 12.34 -0.41
CA GLY A 104 20.06 11.36 0.16
C GLY A 104 19.73 10.28 -0.86
N ILE A 105 19.66 9.02 -0.43
CA ILE A 105 19.18 7.90 -1.25
C ILE A 105 18.07 7.18 -0.50
N GLU A 106 17.00 6.80 -1.21
CA GLU A 106 16.02 5.85 -0.70
C GLU A 106 16.65 4.46 -0.63
N ALA A 107 17.22 4.10 0.53
CA ALA A 107 18.00 2.89 0.69
C ALA A 107 17.14 1.62 0.58
N GLN A 108 15.86 1.68 0.97
CA GLN A 108 14.93 0.56 0.81
C GLN A 108 14.55 0.31 -0.66
N GLY A 109 14.51 1.37 -1.48
CA GLY A 109 14.21 1.30 -2.91
C GLY A 109 15.44 1.15 -3.82
N THR A 110 16.65 1.24 -3.27
CA THR A 110 17.89 1.19 -4.03
C THR A 110 18.61 -0.13 -3.82
N THR A 111 18.84 -0.87 -4.90
CA THR A 111 19.58 -2.12 -4.81
C THR A 111 21.02 -1.87 -4.38
N LEU A 112 21.59 -2.81 -3.62
CA LEU A 112 22.99 -2.74 -3.22
C LEU A 112 23.94 -2.70 -4.42
N ALA A 113 23.57 -3.32 -5.55
CA ALA A 113 24.32 -3.26 -6.80
C ALA A 113 24.38 -1.82 -7.34
N PHE A 114 23.22 -1.16 -7.49
CA PHE A 114 23.17 0.22 -7.97
C PHE A 114 23.94 1.17 -7.04
N ALA A 115 23.80 1.02 -5.72
CA ALA A 115 24.51 1.85 -4.75
C ALA A 115 26.04 1.66 -4.84
N ARG A 116 26.53 0.43 -5.06
CA ARG A 116 27.96 0.15 -5.27
C ARG A 116 28.47 0.77 -6.56
N ASP A 117 27.73 0.63 -7.65
CA ASP A 117 28.10 1.19 -8.94
C ASP A 117 28.13 2.73 -8.88
N LEU A 118 27.17 3.34 -8.18
CA LEU A 118 27.13 4.78 -7.93
C LEU A 118 28.35 5.24 -7.13
N ALA A 119 28.71 4.52 -6.06
CA ALA A 119 29.87 4.85 -5.24
C ALA A 119 31.20 4.62 -5.99
N ALA A 120 31.26 3.62 -6.88
CA ALA A 120 32.44 3.32 -7.70
C ALA A 120 32.62 4.29 -8.88
N ALA A 121 31.57 5.04 -9.27
CA ALA A 121 31.62 5.95 -10.40
C ALA A 121 32.57 7.14 -10.20
N GLY A 122 32.84 7.54 -8.95
CA GLY A 122 33.88 8.52 -8.63
C GLY A 122 33.81 9.08 -7.20
N PRO A 123 34.81 9.89 -6.80
CA PRO A 123 34.84 10.53 -5.49
C PRO A 123 34.01 11.82 -5.42
N GLY A 124 33.56 12.20 -4.24
CA GLY A 124 32.98 13.52 -3.97
C GLY A 124 31.48 13.53 -3.64
N LEU A 125 30.79 12.39 -3.81
CA LEU A 125 29.45 12.21 -3.27
C LEU A 125 29.50 11.53 -1.91
N TYR A 126 28.89 12.15 -0.91
CA TYR A 126 28.54 11.55 0.37
C TYR A 126 27.08 11.11 0.32
N CYS A 127 26.86 9.81 0.13
CA CYS A 127 25.53 9.24 0.07
C CYS A 127 25.08 8.75 1.45
N GLU A 128 23.89 9.16 1.88
CA GLU A 128 23.28 8.71 3.14
C GLU A 128 21.83 8.22 2.93
N ALA A 129 21.37 7.33 3.81
CA ALA A 129 20.00 6.84 3.76
C ALA A 129 19.01 7.97 4.10
N ALA A 130 18.02 8.16 3.23
CA ALA A 130 17.04 9.22 3.29
C ALA A 130 15.59 8.72 3.17
N ASP A 131 15.38 7.43 3.47
CA ASP A 131 14.06 6.83 3.56
C ASP A 131 13.15 7.60 4.51
N GLY A 132 11.85 7.55 4.23
CA GLY A 132 10.83 8.23 5.00
C GLY A 132 10.56 9.66 4.53
N LEU A 133 11.46 10.34 3.81
CA LEU A 133 11.23 11.75 3.44
C LEU A 133 9.99 11.91 2.54
N VAL A 134 9.81 11.04 1.56
CA VAL A 134 8.65 11.09 0.65
C VAL A 134 7.45 10.36 1.27
N GLU A 135 7.70 9.26 1.98
CA GLU A 135 6.66 8.44 2.62
C GLU A 135 5.92 9.21 3.72
N HIS A 136 6.59 10.13 4.43
CA HIS A 136 5.91 11.01 5.39
C HIS A 136 4.95 11.98 4.70
N LEU A 137 5.23 12.41 3.46
CA LEU A 137 4.29 13.24 2.69
C LEU A 137 3.10 12.41 2.23
N ARG A 138 3.36 11.23 1.65
CA ARG A 138 2.31 10.27 1.20
C ARG A 138 1.38 9.80 2.32
N ARG A 139 1.88 9.81 3.56
CA ARG A 139 1.10 9.38 4.73
C ARG A 139 -0.19 10.19 4.86
N ILE A 140 -0.14 11.49 4.57
CA ILE A 140 -1.27 12.42 4.67
C ILE A 140 -1.82 12.68 3.28
N LYS A 141 -3.05 12.21 3.03
CA LYS A 141 -3.64 12.22 1.69
C LYS A 141 -4.18 13.61 1.36
N ASP A 142 -3.76 14.15 0.22
CA ASP A 142 -4.35 15.34 -0.38
C ASP A 142 -5.82 15.06 -0.76
N PRO A 143 -6.68 16.08 -0.87
CA PRO A 143 -8.10 15.89 -1.21
C PRO A 143 -8.34 15.12 -2.53
N CYS A 144 -7.45 15.25 -3.52
CA CYS A 144 -7.57 14.47 -4.76
C CYS A 144 -7.20 13.00 -4.59
N GLU A 145 -6.31 12.67 -3.65
CA GLU A 145 -5.94 11.29 -3.33
C GLU A 145 -7.09 10.61 -2.59
N VAL A 146 -7.70 11.31 -1.63
CA VAL A 146 -8.92 10.84 -0.95
C VAL A 146 -10.04 10.56 -1.95
N ALA A 147 -10.27 11.47 -2.91
CA ALA A 147 -11.29 11.27 -3.94
C ALA A 147 -11.00 10.06 -4.86
N ALA A 148 -9.73 9.75 -5.15
CA ALA A 148 -9.35 8.57 -5.92
C ALA A 148 -9.53 7.28 -5.09
N LEU A 149 -9.13 7.31 -3.81
CA LEU A 149 -9.35 6.22 -2.86
C LEU A 149 -10.84 5.90 -2.72
N GLU A 150 -11.70 6.91 -2.55
CA GLU A 150 -13.15 6.73 -2.46
C GLU A 150 -13.74 6.01 -3.68
N LYS A 151 -13.24 6.30 -4.90
CA LYS A 151 -13.65 5.56 -6.10
C LYS A 151 -13.17 4.11 -6.09
N SER A 152 -11.93 3.88 -5.67
CA SER A 152 -11.35 2.53 -5.56
C SER A 152 -12.12 1.68 -4.56
N PHE A 153 -12.38 2.21 -3.36
CA PHE A 153 -13.19 1.55 -2.33
C PHE A 153 -14.65 1.37 -2.75
N ALA A 154 -15.27 2.34 -3.41
CA ALA A 154 -16.63 2.17 -3.94
C ALA A 154 -16.73 1.01 -4.95
N LEU A 155 -15.70 0.78 -5.75
CA LEU A 155 -15.65 -0.38 -6.64
C LEU A 155 -15.42 -1.69 -5.87
N ASN A 156 -14.54 -1.67 -4.86
CA ASN A 156 -14.31 -2.83 -3.99
C ASN A 156 -15.58 -3.26 -3.23
N HIS A 157 -16.30 -2.32 -2.62
CA HIS A 157 -17.59 -2.58 -1.96
C HIS A 157 -18.62 -3.20 -2.91
N LYS A 158 -18.70 -2.71 -4.16
CA LYS A 158 -19.57 -3.31 -5.19
C LYS A 158 -19.18 -4.75 -5.48
N LEU A 159 -17.88 -5.05 -5.56
CA LEU A 159 -17.42 -6.41 -5.78
C LEU A 159 -17.81 -7.32 -4.62
N LEU A 160 -17.62 -6.90 -3.37
CA LEU A 160 -17.98 -7.71 -2.20
C LEU A 160 -19.48 -8.01 -2.11
N GLN A 161 -20.34 -7.09 -2.53
CA GLN A 161 -21.78 -7.34 -2.63
C GLN A 161 -22.10 -8.36 -3.73
N TRP A 162 -21.39 -8.29 -4.86
CA TRP A 162 -21.59 -9.19 -5.99
C TRP A 162 -21.03 -10.60 -5.75
N ILE A 163 -19.87 -10.70 -5.10
CA ILE A 163 -19.13 -11.97 -4.98
C ILE A 163 -19.82 -12.97 -4.09
N GLU A 164 -20.64 -12.54 -3.13
CA GLU A 164 -21.43 -13.45 -2.28
C GLU A 164 -22.29 -14.39 -3.14
N GLY A 165 -22.93 -13.88 -4.20
CA GLY A 165 -23.69 -14.68 -5.16
C GLY A 165 -22.84 -15.54 -6.09
N GLN A 166 -21.51 -15.48 -5.97
CA GLN A 166 -20.55 -16.27 -6.74
C GLN A 166 -19.91 -17.39 -5.91
N LEU A 167 -20.18 -17.47 -4.60
CA LEU A 167 -19.63 -18.49 -3.70
C LEU A 167 -20.54 -19.73 -3.67
N GLU A 168 -20.62 -20.43 -4.80
CA GLU A 168 -21.49 -21.60 -4.97
C GLU A 168 -20.71 -22.92 -4.83
N PRO A 169 -21.31 -23.98 -4.25
CA PRO A 169 -20.68 -25.29 -4.16
C PRO A 169 -20.16 -25.81 -5.51
N GLY A 170 -18.96 -26.38 -5.49
CA GLY A 170 -18.25 -26.92 -6.66
C GLY A 170 -17.35 -25.93 -7.38
N ARG A 171 -17.45 -24.63 -7.10
CA ARG A 171 -16.54 -23.62 -7.67
C ARG A 171 -15.22 -23.60 -6.89
N THR A 172 -14.08 -23.65 -7.57
CA THR A 172 -12.76 -23.61 -6.91
C THR A 172 -12.38 -22.20 -6.47
N GLU A 173 -11.50 -22.08 -5.49
CA GLU A 173 -10.87 -20.81 -5.09
C GLU A 173 -10.28 -20.06 -6.30
N SER A 174 -9.51 -20.77 -7.14
CA SER A 174 -8.91 -20.21 -8.36
C SER A 174 -9.95 -19.66 -9.33
N ARG A 175 -11.10 -20.34 -9.47
CA ARG A 175 -12.20 -19.87 -10.32
C ARG A 175 -12.87 -18.63 -9.75
N VAL A 176 -13.07 -18.56 -8.44
CA VAL A 176 -13.60 -17.35 -7.77
C VAL A 176 -12.62 -16.19 -7.91
N SER A 177 -11.32 -16.42 -7.72
CA SER A 177 -10.27 -15.41 -7.90
C SER A 177 -10.26 -14.82 -9.32
N TRP A 178 -10.42 -15.66 -10.34
CA TRP A 178 -10.56 -15.20 -11.72
C TRP A 178 -11.82 -14.32 -11.94
N LEU A 179 -12.95 -14.69 -11.33
CA LEU A 179 -14.17 -13.91 -11.42
C LEU A 179 -14.03 -12.53 -10.77
N ILE A 180 -13.30 -12.44 -9.66
CA ILE A 180 -12.96 -11.18 -8.99
C ILE A 180 -12.15 -10.29 -9.93
N GLU A 181 -11.06 -10.81 -10.49
CA GLU A 181 -10.21 -10.02 -11.40
C GLU A 181 -11.00 -9.54 -12.63
N LYS A 182 -11.77 -10.43 -13.24
CA LYS A 182 -12.63 -10.09 -14.37
C LYS A 182 -13.61 -8.96 -14.00
N PHE A 183 -14.27 -9.07 -12.84
CA PHE A 183 -15.21 -8.04 -12.38
C PHE A 183 -14.52 -6.68 -12.26
N PHE A 184 -13.36 -6.61 -11.59
CA PHE A 184 -12.66 -5.35 -11.42
C PHE A 184 -12.28 -4.70 -12.76
N ARG A 185 -11.71 -5.49 -13.68
CA ARG A 185 -11.32 -5.01 -15.02
C ARG A 185 -12.52 -4.51 -15.82
N GLU A 186 -13.63 -5.25 -15.80
CA GLU A 186 -14.86 -4.88 -16.53
C GLU A 186 -15.59 -3.68 -15.93
N ASN A 187 -15.29 -3.32 -14.68
CA ASN A 187 -15.92 -2.20 -13.96
C ASN A 187 -14.97 -0.99 -13.74
N GLY A 188 -13.86 -0.93 -14.49
CA GLY A 188 -13.02 0.27 -14.59
C GLY A 188 -11.79 0.31 -13.70
N ALA A 189 -11.42 -0.79 -13.03
CA ALA A 189 -10.12 -0.87 -12.38
C ALA A 189 -8.99 -0.98 -13.41
N SER A 190 -7.91 -0.22 -13.19
CA SER A 190 -6.70 -0.30 -14.01
C SER A 190 -5.88 -1.56 -13.73
N GLU A 191 -6.02 -2.16 -12.54
CA GLU A 191 -5.44 -3.44 -12.13
C GLU A 191 -5.96 -3.90 -10.76
N LEU A 192 -5.52 -5.09 -10.33
CA LEU A 192 -5.62 -5.51 -8.94
C LEU A 192 -4.59 -4.74 -8.10
N ALA A 193 -4.94 -4.42 -6.85
CA ALA A 193 -3.99 -3.81 -5.92
C ALA A 193 -2.96 -4.84 -5.42
N PHE A 194 -3.35 -6.11 -5.33
CA PHE A 194 -2.52 -7.26 -4.96
C PHE A 194 -3.17 -8.55 -5.46
N ALA A 195 -2.46 -9.68 -5.35
CA ALA A 195 -3.02 -10.97 -5.73
C ALA A 195 -4.17 -11.36 -4.77
N ASN A 196 -5.38 -11.51 -5.31
CA ASN A 196 -6.57 -11.85 -4.53
C ASN A 196 -6.35 -13.10 -3.68
N ILE A 197 -6.92 -13.09 -2.48
CA ILE A 197 -7.02 -14.27 -1.63
C ILE A 197 -8.47 -14.75 -1.68
N VAL A 198 -8.63 -16.04 -1.96
CA VAL A 198 -9.88 -16.77 -1.81
C VAL A 198 -9.51 -18.07 -1.12
N ALA A 199 -10.04 -18.27 0.08
CA ALA A 199 -9.63 -19.36 0.94
C ALA A 199 -10.86 -20.06 1.52
N VAL A 200 -11.07 -21.32 1.13
CA VAL A 200 -12.21 -22.15 1.52
C VAL A 200 -11.85 -23.00 2.74
N GLY A 201 -12.75 -23.05 3.72
CA GLY A 201 -12.63 -23.95 4.87
C GLY A 201 -11.31 -23.76 5.61
N LYS A 202 -10.53 -24.84 5.72
CA LYS A 202 -9.23 -24.83 6.42
C LYS A 202 -8.20 -23.90 5.77
N ASN A 203 -8.30 -23.64 4.46
CA ASN A 203 -7.38 -22.72 3.79
C ASN A 203 -7.52 -21.29 4.34
N ALA A 204 -8.71 -20.91 4.81
CA ALA A 204 -8.95 -19.62 5.46
C ALA A 204 -8.18 -19.44 6.79
N ALA A 205 -7.51 -20.48 7.31
CA ALA A 205 -6.59 -20.35 8.43
C ALA A 205 -5.21 -19.75 8.02
N LEU A 206 -4.95 -19.59 6.73
CA LEU A 206 -3.74 -18.95 6.22
C LEU A 206 -4.04 -17.49 5.87
N PRO A 207 -3.45 -16.49 6.57
CA PRO A 207 -3.73 -15.08 6.29
C PRO A 207 -3.39 -14.66 4.85
N HIS A 208 -2.39 -15.32 4.24
CA HIS A 208 -1.92 -15.13 2.86
C HIS A 208 -2.15 -16.39 2.00
N ALA A 209 -3.33 -16.99 2.09
CA ALA A 209 -3.68 -18.14 1.25
C ALA A 209 -3.54 -17.78 -0.24
N ILE A 210 -3.01 -18.71 -1.03
CA ILE A 210 -2.99 -18.58 -2.49
C ILE A 210 -4.17 -19.39 -3.03
N PRO A 211 -5.09 -18.79 -3.80
CA PRO A 211 -6.24 -19.50 -4.36
C PRO A 211 -5.82 -20.74 -5.16
N GLY A 212 -6.31 -21.91 -4.77
CA GLY A 212 -6.01 -23.18 -5.42
C GLY A 212 -7.23 -23.87 -6.03
N ASP A 213 -7.18 -25.20 -6.08
CA ASP A 213 -8.25 -26.04 -6.61
C ASP A 213 -9.25 -26.50 -5.55
N GLU A 214 -9.16 -26.00 -4.32
CA GLU A 214 -10.10 -26.33 -3.24
C GLU A 214 -11.51 -25.85 -3.64
N PRO A 215 -12.51 -26.75 -3.72
CA PRO A 215 -13.86 -26.36 -4.09
C PRO A 215 -14.60 -25.78 -2.89
N VAL A 216 -15.38 -24.73 -3.12
CA VAL A 216 -16.44 -24.32 -2.20
C VAL A 216 -17.37 -25.51 -1.99
N ILE A 217 -17.73 -25.80 -0.73
CA ILE A 217 -18.68 -26.85 -0.37
C ILE A 217 -19.85 -26.26 0.40
N ASP A 218 -20.94 -27.01 0.54
CA ASP A 218 -22.04 -26.57 1.39
C ASP A 218 -21.60 -26.54 2.87
N ASN A 219 -22.03 -25.52 3.61
CA ASN A 219 -21.71 -25.29 5.01
C ASN A 219 -20.21 -25.14 5.30
N CYS A 220 -19.53 -24.26 4.55
CA CYS A 220 -18.13 -23.88 4.81
C CYS A 220 -17.91 -22.35 4.87
N PRO A 221 -16.87 -21.89 5.60
CA PRO A 221 -16.42 -20.51 5.49
C PRO A 221 -15.63 -20.29 4.19
N VAL A 222 -15.72 -19.08 3.64
CA VAL A 222 -14.89 -18.63 2.52
C VAL A 222 -14.37 -17.23 2.85
N LEU A 223 -13.07 -17.10 3.04
CA LEU A 223 -12.40 -15.81 3.23
C LEU A 223 -12.02 -15.26 1.85
N VAL A 224 -12.43 -14.03 1.57
CA VAL A 224 -12.13 -13.29 0.35
C VAL A 224 -11.45 -11.99 0.75
N ASP A 225 -10.20 -11.81 0.33
CA ASP A 225 -9.41 -10.59 0.53
C ASP A 225 -8.94 -10.06 -0.82
N ILE A 226 -9.33 -8.82 -1.11
CA ILE A 226 -9.32 -8.26 -2.45
C ILE A 226 -9.09 -6.76 -2.42
N GLY A 227 -8.46 -6.28 -3.48
CA GLY A 227 -8.20 -4.88 -3.70
C GLY A 227 -8.05 -4.58 -5.18
N CYS A 228 -8.44 -3.38 -5.59
CA CYS A 228 -8.25 -2.90 -6.96
C CYS A 228 -7.58 -1.54 -6.98
N ARG A 229 -7.09 -1.15 -8.16
CA ARG A 229 -6.56 0.18 -8.43
C ARG A 229 -7.54 0.95 -9.32
N VAL A 230 -7.95 2.13 -8.88
CA VAL A 230 -8.76 3.09 -9.65
C VAL A 230 -8.11 4.46 -9.51
N ASP A 231 -7.94 5.16 -10.63
CA ASP A 231 -7.23 6.45 -10.69
C ASP A 231 -5.88 6.44 -9.96
N ASP A 232 -5.15 5.33 -10.10
CA ASP A 232 -3.84 5.06 -9.49
C ASP A 232 -3.81 4.78 -7.97
N TYR A 233 -4.96 4.70 -7.28
CA TYR A 233 -5.02 4.40 -5.84
C TYR A 233 -5.63 3.04 -5.52
N CYS A 234 -5.00 2.36 -4.57
CA CYS A 234 -5.38 1.03 -4.10
C CYS A 234 -6.60 1.09 -3.17
N SER A 235 -7.42 0.05 -3.22
CA SER A 235 -8.34 -0.33 -2.16
C SER A 235 -7.92 -1.66 -1.56
N ASP A 236 -8.39 -1.95 -0.35
CA ASP A 236 -8.10 -3.19 0.37
C ASP A 236 -9.26 -3.56 1.30
N GLN A 237 -9.79 -4.77 1.15
CA GLN A 237 -10.94 -5.21 1.92
C GLN A 237 -11.11 -6.73 1.95
N THR A 238 -11.12 -7.27 3.17
CA THR A 238 -11.43 -8.66 3.46
C THR A 238 -12.83 -8.87 4.02
N ARG A 239 -13.54 -9.89 3.52
CA ARG A 239 -14.76 -10.46 4.12
C ARG A 239 -14.65 -11.97 4.25
N THR A 240 -15.19 -12.52 5.32
CA THR A 240 -15.39 -13.97 5.45
C THR A 240 -16.87 -14.29 5.39
N PHE A 241 -17.26 -15.08 4.39
CA PHE A 241 -18.63 -15.50 4.14
C PHE A 241 -18.87 -16.91 4.69
N TRP A 242 -20.13 -17.26 4.93
CA TRP A 242 -20.56 -18.63 5.16
C TRP A 242 -21.43 -19.08 3.99
N VAL A 243 -21.01 -20.15 3.29
CA VAL A 243 -21.80 -20.75 2.22
C VAL A 243 -22.69 -21.84 2.82
N GLY A 244 -24.01 -21.76 2.59
CA GLY A 244 -25.00 -22.67 3.17
C GLY A 244 -25.83 -22.03 4.30
N GLN A 245 -26.63 -22.82 4.99
CA GLN A 245 -27.62 -22.33 5.97
C GLN A 245 -27.29 -22.66 7.42
N GLN A 246 -26.24 -23.45 7.68
CA GLN A 246 -25.92 -23.98 9.01
C GLN A 246 -24.50 -23.61 9.45
N PRO A 247 -24.23 -22.32 9.76
CA PRO A 247 -22.95 -21.93 10.34
C PRO A 247 -22.63 -22.69 11.62
N THR A 248 -21.38 -23.13 11.75
CA THR A 248 -20.94 -23.78 12.99
C THR A 248 -20.85 -22.77 14.13
N ASP A 249 -20.98 -23.24 15.37
CA ASP A 249 -20.81 -22.37 16.54
C ASP A 249 -19.39 -21.81 16.64
N ALA A 250 -18.39 -22.55 16.15
CA ALA A 250 -17.01 -22.07 16.05
C ALA A 250 -16.92 -20.86 15.11
N PHE A 251 -17.52 -20.95 13.92
CA PHE A 251 -17.56 -19.83 12.98
C PHE A 251 -18.31 -18.63 13.54
N ARG A 252 -19.55 -18.82 14.04
CA ARG A 252 -20.37 -17.71 14.57
C ARG A 252 -19.64 -16.94 15.68
N ARG A 253 -19.10 -17.66 16.68
CA ARG A 253 -18.36 -17.03 17.78
C ARG A 253 -17.12 -16.28 17.29
N THR A 254 -16.36 -16.87 16.36
CA THR A 254 -15.16 -16.23 15.82
C THR A 254 -15.51 -14.99 15.02
N TYR A 255 -16.55 -15.07 14.20
CA TYR A 255 -17.06 -13.97 13.41
C TYR A 255 -17.53 -12.80 14.28
N ASP A 256 -18.30 -13.07 15.33
CA ASP A 256 -18.76 -12.05 16.27
C ASP A 256 -17.60 -11.39 17.02
N LEU A 257 -16.63 -12.18 17.49
CA LEU A 257 -15.43 -11.66 18.17
C LEU A 257 -14.59 -10.75 17.25
N VAL A 258 -14.35 -11.18 16.01
CA VAL A 258 -13.58 -10.40 15.03
C VAL A 258 -14.30 -9.09 14.71
N ARG A 259 -15.61 -9.12 14.50
CA ARG A 259 -16.41 -7.91 14.27
C ARG A 259 -16.42 -6.97 15.48
N GLN A 260 -16.52 -7.53 16.69
CA GLN A 260 -16.45 -6.74 17.92
C GLN A 260 -15.09 -6.06 18.06
N ALA A 261 -14.00 -6.79 17.82
CA ALA A 261 -12.64 -6.25 17.87
C ALA A 261 -12.43 -5.13 16.86
N GLN A 262 -12.90 -5.31 15.62
CA GLN A 262 -12.81 -4.30 14.58
C GLN A 262 -13.61 -3.04 14.94
N THR A 263 -14.88 -3.22 15.33
CA THR A 263 -15.77 -2.12 15.69
C THR A 263 -15.17 -1.29 16.83
N LEU A 264 -14.70 -1.96 17.89
CA LEU A 264 -14.07 -1.28 19.02
C LEU A 264 -12.80 -0.52 18.60
N ALA A 265 -11.97 -1.12 17.75
CA ALA A 265 -10.78 -0.44 17.25
C ALA A 265 -11.15 0.83 16.49
N ILE A 266 -12.03 0.75 15.49
CA ILE A 266 -12.49 1.91 14.70
C ILE A 266 -13.11 2.99 15.59
N GLU A 267 -14.02 2.61 16.48
CA GLU A 267 -14.71 3.57 17.38
C GLU A 267 -13.74 4.28 18.33
N SER A 268 -12.64 3.61 18.71
CA SER A 268 -11.61 4.17 19.59
C SER A 268 -10.68 5.16 18.90
N MET A 269 -10.51 5.07 17.58
CA MET A 269 -9.51 5.83 16.82
C MET A 269 -9.86 7.31 16.78
N ARG A 270 -8.93 8.17 17.20
CA ARG A 270 -9.02 9.64 17.10
C ARG A 270 -7.67 10.26 16.75
N PRO A 271 -7.64 11.43 16.10
CA PRO A 271 -6.41 12.21 15.92
C PRO A 271 -5.64 12.40 17.23
N GLY A 272 -4.31 12.33 17.16
CA GLY A 272 -3.41 12.46 18.30
C GLY A 272 -3.25 11.20 19.15
N GLN A 273 -4.08 10.17 18.94
CA GLN A 273 -3.95 8.91 19.64
C GLN A 273 -2.74 8.11 19.14
N PRO A 274 -1.97 7.44 20.01
CA PRO A 274 -0.90 6.53 19.58
C PRO A 274 -1.39 5.46 18.61
N LEU A 275 -0.63 5.23 17.53
CA LEU A 275 -1.00 4.25 16.49
C LEU A 275 -1.17 2.82 17.02
N ARG A 276 -0.37 2.45 18.03
CA ARG A 276 -0.44 1.12 18.69
C ARG A 276 -1.72 0.89 19.50
N ASP A 277 -2.43 1.95 19.89
CA ASP A 277 -3.57 1.81 20.78
C ASP A 277 -4.76 1.13 20.07
N ALA A 278 -4.96 1.42 18.77
CA ALA A 278 -5.96 0.72 17.97
C ALA A 278 -5.74 -0.81 17.99
N TYR A 279 -4.49 -1.24 17.80
CA TYR A 279 -4.10 -2.65 17.94
C TYR A 279 -4.41 -3.19 19.34
N GLY A 280 -4.06 -2.43 20.38
CA GLY A 280 -4.33 -2.79 21.78
C GLY A 280 -5.81 -3.02 22.05
N HIS A 281 -6.69 -2.15 21.54
CA HIS A 281 -8.14 -2.26 21.71
C HIS A 281 -8.70 -3.51 21.03
N ALA A 282 -8.32 -3.80 19.78
CA ALA A 282 -8.71 -5.03 19.10
C ALA A 282 -8.21 -6.28 19.85
N ARG A 283 -6.93 -6.27 20.26
CA ARG A 283 -6.32 -7.42 20.96
C ARG A 283 -6.96 -7.69 22.31
N ALA A 284 -7.34 -6.66 23.07
CA ALA A 284 -7.99 -6.80 24.36
C ALA A 284 -9.33 -7.58 24.28
N VAL A 285 -10.08 -7.46 23.17
CA VAL A 285 -11.29 -8.25 22.92
C VAL A 285 -10.94 -9.74 22.86
N PHE A 286 -9.88 -10.08 22.13
CA PHE A 286 -9.43 -11.47 21.99
C PHE A 286 -8.80 -12.03 23.28
N GLU A 287 -8.08 -11.20 24.04
CA GLU A 287 -7.52 -11.60 25.34
C GLU A 287 -8.63 -11.96 26.33
N LYS A 288 -9.68 -11.12 26.41
CA LYS A 288 -10.85 -11.38 27.25
C LYS A 288 -11.59 -12.67 26.85
N ALA A 289 -11.58 -13.01 25.57
CA ALA A 289 -12.18 -14.23 25.04
C ALA A 289 -11.24 -15.46 25.11
N GLY A 290 -9.98 -15.29 25.51
CA GLY A 290 -8.98 -16.37 25.54
C GLY A 290 -8.50 -16.82 24.15
N THR A 291 -8.61 -15.97 23.13
CA THR A 291 -8.30 -16.29 21.73
C THR A 291 -7.16 -15.46 21.12
N ALA A 292 -6.49 -14.62 21.91
CA ALA A 292 -5.48 -13.67 21.41
C ALA A 292 -4.31 -14.32 20.66
N ASP A 293 -3.93 -15.55 21.00
CA ASP A 293 -2.85 -16.28 20.32
C ASP A 293 -3.19 -16.64 18.86
N ALA A 294 -4.47 -16.64 18.50
CA ALA A 294 -4.92 -16.87 17.12
C ALA A 294 -4.89 -15.59 16.26
N PHE A 295 -4.59 -14.42 16.85
CA PHE A 295 -4.38 -13.16 16.13
C PHE A 295 -2.87 -12.91 15.97
N THR A 296 -2.36 -13.15 14.75
CA THR A 296 -0.93 -13.34 14.49
C THR A 296 -0.26 -12.24 13.67
N HIS A 297 -0.99 -11.20 13.27
CA HIS A 297 -0.50 -10.10 12.45
C HIS A 297 -0.77 -8.73 13.10
N GLY A 298 -0.38 -7.64 12.44
CA GLY A 298 -0.78 -6.28 12.82
C GLY A 298 -2.29 -6.07 12.67
N LEU A 299 -2.83 -4.98 13.21
CA LEU A 299 -4.24 -4.63 13.02
C LEU A 299 -4.49 -4.02 11.64
N GLY A 300 -3.48 -3.41 11.03
CA GLY A 300 -3.58 -2.85 9.69
C GLY A 300 -2.37 -2.04 9.27
N HIS A 301 -2.48 -1.39 8.12
CA HIS A 301 -1.45 -0.61 7.45
C HIS A 301 -2.05 0.55 6.67
N GLY A 302 -1.21 1.48 6.22
CA GLY A 302 -1.62 2.56 5.35
C GLY A 302 -1.96 2.04 3.96
N VAL A 303 -2.90 2.71 3.29
CA VAL A 303 -3.29 2.43 1.89
C VAL A 303 -3.25 3.73 1.09
N GLY A 304 -2.70 3.66 -0.12
CA GLY A 304 -2.56 4.82 -1.00
C GLY A 304 -2.21 4.42 -2.42
N LEU A 305 -1.08 4.93 -2.93
CA LEU A 305 -0.51 4.47 -4.20
C LEU A 305 -0.04 3.00 -4.12
N GLU A 306 0.24 2.52 -2.91
CA GLU A 306 0.58 1.13 -2.64
C GLU A 306 -0.45 0.56 -1.66
N THR A 307 -0.71 -0.74 -1.75
CA THR A 307 -1.60 -1.45 -0.83
C THR A 307 -1.05 -1.39 0.60
N HIS A 308 0.26 -1.55 0.77
CA HIS A 308 0.93 -1.44 2.05
C HIS A 308 1.85 -0.20 2.06
N GLU A 309 1.43 0.84 2.79
CA GLU A 309 2.25 2.01 3.08
C GLU A 309 2.18 2.40 4.57
N ALA A 310 2.89 3.46 4.96
CA ALA A 310 2.84 3.96 6.32
C ALA A 310 1.50 4.71 6.60
N PRO A 311 1.02 4.70 7.86
CA PRO A 311 1.59 4.03 9.04
C PRO A 311 1.12 2.58 9.17
N SER A 312 1.79 1.80 10.01
CA SER A 312 1.28 0.49 10.47
C SER A 312 0.51 0.65 11.78
N LEU A 313 -0.59 -0.08 11.93
CA LEU A 313 -1.30 -0.28 13.21
C LEU A 313 -0.83 -1.61 13.81
N SER A 314 0.20 -1.58 14.64
CA SER A 314 0.82 -2.79 15.21
C SER A 314 1.31 -2.54 16.64
N PRO A 315 1.67 -3.58 17.42
CA PRO A 315 2.17 -3.37 18.78
C PRO A 315 3.48 -2.57 18.83
N ARG A 316 4.21 -2.51 17.70
CA ARG A 316 5.48 -1.78 17.56
C ARG A 316 5.31 -0.43 16.87
N ALA A 317 4.09 -0.03 16.53
CA ALA A 317 3.84 1.23 15.86
C ALA A 317 4.27 2.42 16.73
N GLU A 318 4.96 3.36 16.10
CA GLU A 318 5.42 4.62 16.70
C GLU A 318 4.69 5.79 16.05
N GLY A 319 4.49 6.87 16.81
CA GLY A 319 3.74 8.04 16.36
C GLY A 319 2.26 8.00 16.74
N VAL A 320 1.50 8.89 16.13
CA VAL A 320 0.08 9.12 16.43
C VAL A 320 -0.74 9.11 15.14
N LEU A 321 -2.05 8.86 15.26
CA LEU A 321 -3.00 9.08 14.17
C LEU A 321 -3.07 10.57 13.86
N GLU A 322 -2.97 10.94 12.59
CA GLU A 322 -3.07 12.32 12.11
C GLU A 322 -4.18 12.44 11.06
N PRO A 323 -4.91 13.56 11.01
CA PRO A 323 -5.90 13.80 9.97
C PRO A 323 -5.30 13.63 8.56
N GLY A 324 -6.05 13.00 7.67
CA GLY A 324 -5.61 12.67 6.32
C GLY A 324 -4.88 11.33 6.20
N MET A 325 -4.58 10.62 7.30
CA MET A 325 -4.13 9.22 7.22
C MET A 325 -5.26 8.31 6.75
N VAL A 326 -4.92 7.33 5.90
CA VAL A 326 -5.84 6.28 5.46
C VAL A 326 -5.21 4.93 5.81
N VAL A 327 -5.91 4.12 6.62
CA VAL A 327 -5.39 2.87 7.19
C VAL A 327 -6.43 1.75 7.21
N THR A 328 -6.00 0.50 6.99
CA THR A 328 -6.82 -0.69 7.19
C THR A 328 -7.03 -0.97 8.68
N VAL A 329 -8.16 -1.59 9.01
CA VAL A 329 -8.51 -2.13 10.32
C VAL A 329 -9.11 -3.52 10.10
N GLU A 330 -8.26 -4.53 10.19
CA GLU A 330 -8.47 -5.87 9.64
C GLU A 330 -8.17 -6.99 10.64
N PRO A 331 -8.71 -6.98 11.87
CA PRO A 331 -8.43 -8.05 12.82
C PRO A 331 -8.88 -9.41 12.26
N GLY A 332 -8.17 -10.46 12.63
CA GLY A 332 -8.50 -11.82 12.21
C GLY A 332 -8.09 -12.88 13.23
N LEU A 333 -8.85 -13.98 13.27
CA LEU A 333 -8.58 -15.15 14.10
C LEU A 333 -8.48 -16.38 13.21
N TYR A 334 -7.37 -17.12 13.32
CA TYR A 334 -7.05 -18.22 12.42
C TYR A 334 -6.80 -19.53 13.18
N TYR A 335 -7.49 -20.59 12.76
CA TYR A 335 -7.49 -21.90 13.40
C TYR A 335 -7.28 -23.01 12.38
N ARG A 336 -6.12 -23.67 12.45
CA ARG A 336 -5.73 -24.77 11.54
C ARG A 336 -6.80 -25.87 11.40
N GLN A 337 -7.61 -26.09 12.44
CA GLN A 337 -8.59 -27.16 12.51
C GLN A 337 -9.77 -26.94 11.55
N TRP A 338 -10.19 -25.69 11.33
CA TRP A 338 -11.44 -25.42 10.60
C TRP A 338 -11.38 -24.23 9.64
N GLY A 339 -10.48 -23.26 9.84
CA GLY A 339 -10.39 -22.06 9.02
C GLY A 339 -10.07 -20.80 9.82
N GLY A 340 -10.44 -19.65 9.28
CA GLY A 340 -10.25 -18.36 9.95
C GLY A 340 -11.31 -17.36 9.51
N VAL A 341 -11.40 -16.26 10.27
CA VAL A 341 -12.23 -15.11 9.93
C VAL A 341 -11.36 -13.87 10.00
N ARG A 342 -11.37 -13.08 8.94
CA ARG A 342 -10.88 -11.69 8.89
C ARG A 342 -12.01 -10.78 8.43
N TRP A 343 -12.09 -9.60 9.04
CA TRP A 343 -13.10 -8.60 8.72
C TRP A 343 -12.48 -7.22 8.70
N GLU A 344 -12.54 -6.55 7.55
CA GLU A 344 -11.74 -5.37 7.30
C GLU A 344 -12.55 -4.14 6.87
N TYR A 345 -12.16 -2.99 7.38
CA TYR A 345 -12.53 -1.71 6.78
C TYR A 345 -11.27 -0.87 6.68
N THR A 346 -11.22 -0.04 5.64
CA THR A 346 -10.25 1.05 5.59
C THR A 346 -10.91 2.32 6.06
N VAL A 347 -10.19 3.08 6.88
CA VAL A 347 -10.69 4.34 7.45
C VAL A 347 -9.78 5.51 7.09
N LEU A 348 -10.40 6.64 6.77
CA LEU A 348 -9.78 7.96 6.74
C LEU A 348 -9.84 8.57 8.14
N VAL A 349 -8.71 9.04 8.66
CA VAL A 349 -8.66 9.83 9.88
C VAL A 349 -9.07 11.27 9.55
N GLU A 350 -10.12 11.75 10.20
CA GLU A 350 -10.65 13.11 10.06
C GLU A 350 -10.34 13.92 11.33
N GLU A 351 -10.60 15.22 11.35
CA GLU A 351 -10.23 16.12 12.46
C GLU A 351 -10.87 15.75 13.82
N ASP A 352 -12.03 15.09 13.82
CA ASP A 352 -12.81 14.75 15.01
C ASP A 352 -13.08 13.24 15.16
N GLY A 353 -12.52 12.41 14.28
CA GLY A 353 -12.93 11.01 14.16
C GLY A 353 -12.21 10.22 13.10
N VAL A 354 -12.86 9.13 12.71
CA VAL A 354 -12.50 8.34 11.53
C VAL A 354 -13.77 8.07 10.72
N ARG A 355 -13.61 7.99 9.40
CA ARG A 355 -14.67 7.66 8.46
C ARG A 355 -14.27 6.43 7.66
N ILE A 356 -15.16 5.45 7.56
CA ILE A 356 -14.97 4.29 6.68
C ILE A 356 -15.05 4.77 5.22
N LEU A 357 -14.07 4.37 4.42
CA LEU A 357 -14.02 4.62 2.97
C LEU A 357 -14.82 3.60 2.17
#